data_AF-A0A844FY94-F1
#
_entry.id   AF-A0A844FY94-F1
#
_cell.length_a   1.000
_cell.length_b   1.000
_cell.length_c   1.000
_cell.angle_alpha   90.00
_cell.angle_beta   90.00
_cell.angle_gamma   90.00
#
_symmetry.space_group_name_H-M   'P 1'
#
loop_
_entity.id
_entity.type
_entity.pdbx_description
1 polymer ?
#
loop_
_entity_poly.entity_id
_entity_poly.type
_entity_poly.pdbx_seq_one_letter_code
_entity_poly.pdbx_strand_id
1 'polypeptide(L)'
;MRIAVSITLFLLFQVAAALLFKWGSAGGGRYWFGFAGGNLIGITSILFLMRIYRELHPNLAAAVCTGGSFLLIQLAMAACFTTGLSPGQWSGVFLTAAGIALLALA
;
A
#
# COMPACT_ATOMS: atom_id res chain seq x y z
N MET A 1 -6.87 1.93 -20.05
CA MET A 1 -5.77 2.19 -19.10
C MET A 1 -4.96 0.91 -19.00
N ARG A 2 -3.63 0.97 -19.21
CA ARG A 2 -2.79 -0.24 -19.13
C ARG A 2 -2.80 -0.78 -17.70
N ILE A 3 -2.75 -2.10 -17.52
CA ILE A 3 -2.80 -2.73 -16.20
C ILE A 3 -1.75 -2.21 -15.22
N ALA A 4 -0.53 -1.97 -15.71
CA ALA A 4 0.56 -1.39 -14.94
C ALA A 4 0.17 -0.04 -14.34
N VAL A 5 -0.57 0.81 -15.08
CA VAL A 5 -1.06 2.09 -14.57
C VAL A 5 -2.07 1.88 -13.44
N SER A 6 -2.97 0.91 -13.56
CA SER A 6 -3.92 0.57 -12.48
C SER A 6 -3.18 0.12 -11.21
N ILE A 7 -2.16 -0.72 -11.36
CA ILE A 7 -1.33 -1.19 -10.24
C ILE A 7 -0.62 0.00 -9.58
N THR A 8 0.04 0.85 -10.37
CA THR A 8 0.73 2.03 -9.83
C THR A 8 -0.22 2.96 -9.09
N LEU A 9 -1.38 3.27 -9.67
CA LEU A 9 -2.39 4.12 -9.04
C LEU A 9 -2.92 3.51 -7.74
N PHE A 10 -3.21 2.21 -7.74
CA PHE A 10 -3.62 1.49 -6.54
C PHE A 10 -2.57 1.63 -5.42
N LEU A 11 -1.30 1.32 -5.73
CA LEU A 11 -0.22 1.37 -4.76
C LEU A 11 -0.02 2.78 -4.19
N LEU A 12 -0.04 3.81 -5.05
CA LEU A 12 0.08 5.21 -4.60
C LEU A 12 -1.08 5.63 -3.70
N PHE A 13 -2.31 5.21 -4.04
CA PHE A 13 -3.48 5.53 -3.23
C PHE A 13 -3.42 4.84 -1.86
N GLN A 14 -3.00 3.58 -1.80
CA GLN A 14 -2.83 2.86 -0.54
C GLN A 14 -1.76 3.53 0.35
N VAL A 15 -0.64 3.95 -0.23
CA VAL A 15 0.39 4.70 0.50
C VAL A 15 -0.15 6.03 1.02
N ALA A 16 -0.80 6.82 0.16
CA ALA A 16 -1.38 8.11 0.54
C ALA A 16 -2.44 7.96 1.65
N ALA A 17 -3.32 6.96 1.54
CA ALA A 17 -4.33 6.66 2.56
C ALA A 17 -3.66 6.31 3.90
N ALA A 18 -2.66 5.43 3.89
CA ALA A 18 -1.92 5.05 5.10
C ALA A 18 -1.25 6.26 5.77
N LEU A 19 -0.57 7.10 4.99
CA LEU A 19 0.06 8.32 5.50
C LEU A 19 -0.96 9.27 6.13
N LEU A 20 -2.15 9.43 5.53
CA LEU A 20 -3.25 10.22 6.11
C LEU A 20 -3.76 9.63 7.43
N PHE A 21 -3.90 8.30 7.53
CA PHE A 21 -4.26 7.65 8.79
C PHE A 21 -3.21 7.89 9.88
N LYS A 22 -1.91 7.79 9.53
CA LYS A 22 -0.83 8.05 10.48
C LYS A 22 -0.74 9.52 10.88
N TRP A 23 -0.95 10.43 9.95
CA TRP A 23 -1.00 11.88 10.21
C TRP A 23 -2.20 12.25 11.08
N GLY A 24 -3.38 11.72 10.78
CA GLY A 24 -4.61 11.98 11.53
C GLY A 24 -4.54 11.48 12.97
N SER A 25 -3.84 10.35 13.20
CA SER A 25 -3.65 9.79 14.55
C SER A 25 -2.59 10.52 15.39
N ALA A 26 -1.84 11.48 14.82
CA ALA A 26 -0.77 12.18 15.54
C ALA A 26 -1.26 13.31 16.47
N GLY A 27 -2.54 13.70 16.46
CA GLY A 27 -3.06 14.72 17.37
C GLY A 27 -4.58 14.88 17.38
N GLY A 28 -5.14 15.35 18.50
CA GLY A 28 -6.59 15.36 18.77
C GLY A 28 -7.45 16.16 17.80
N GLY A 29 -6.89 17.16 17.09
CA GLY A 29 -7.64 17.98 16.12
C GLY A 29 -7.69 17.46 14.68
N ARG A 30 -6.94 16.39 14.36
CA ARG A 30 -6.77 15.91 12.97
C ARG A 30 -7.35 14.51 12.72
N TYR A 31 -7.84 13.86 13.78
CA TYR A 31 -8.30 12.48 13.73
C TYR A 31 -9.34 12.23 12.64
N TRP A 32 -10.40 13.03 12.64
CA TRP A 32 -11.49 12.89 11.67
C TRP A 32 -11.08 13.26 10.25
N PHE A 33 -10.17 14.22 10.07
CA PHE A 33 -9.63 14.56 8.75
C PHE A 33 -8.79 13.42 8.18
N GLY A 34 -7.91 12.81 8.99
CA GLY A 34 -7.13 11.65 8.55
C GLY A 34 -8.00 10.42 8.28
N PHE A 35 -9.03 10.18 9.10
CA PHE A 35 -10.00 9.10 8.88
C PHE A 35 -10.77 9.30 7.58
N ALA A 36 -11.42 10.45 7.39
CA ALA A 36 -12.23 10.72 6.20
C ALA A 36 -11.37 10.76 4.93
N GLY A 37 -10.24 11.47 4.97
CA GLY A 37 -9.32 11.58 3.83
C GLY A 37 -8.71 10.25 3.44
N GLY A 38 -8.21 9.48 4.42
CA GLY A 38 -7.62 8.18 4.14
C GLY A 38 -8.64 7.18 3.59
N ASN A 39 -9.88 7.17 4.10
CA ASN A 39 -10.93 6.31 3.54
C ASN A 39 -11.39 6.76 2.14
N LEU A 40 -11.51 8.07 1.88
CA LEU A 40 -11.87 8.57 0.56
C LEU A 40 -10.86 8.10 -0.50
N ILE A 41 -9.56 8.23 -0.21
CA ILE A 41 -8.50 7.73 -1.09
C ILE A 41 -8.53 6.20 -1.15
N GLY A 42 -8.61 5.52 0.00
CA GLY A 42 -8.61 4.06 0.10
C GLY A 42 -9.75 3.42 -0.70
N ILE A 43 -10.98 3.90 -0.54
CA ILE A 43 -12.16 3.44 -1.29
C ILE A 43 -11.98 3.66 -2.79
N THR A 44 -11.46 4.82 -3.18
CA THR A 44 -11.21 5.11 -4.61
C THR A 44 -10.18 4.13 -5.20
N SER A 45 -9.20 3.70 -4.42
CA SER A 45 -8.20 2.71 -4.86
C SER A 45 -8.83 1.37 -5.26
N ILE A 46 -9.96 0.99 -4.63
CA ILE A 46 -10.63 -0.29 -4.87
C ILE A 46 -11.13 -0.41 -6.32
N LEU A 47 -11.44 0.70 -6.97
CA LEU A 47 -11.81 0.72 -8.40
C LEU A 47 -10.66 0.20 -9.28
N PHE A 48 -9.42 0.54 -8.94
CA PHE A 48 -8.24 0.03 -9.64
C PHE A 48 -7.99 -1.44 -9.30
N LEU A 49 -8.15 -1.83 -8.03
CA LEU A 49 -8.00 -3.22 -7.59
C LEU A 49 -9.00 -4.16 -8.28
N MET A 50 -10.28 -3.78 -8.34
CA MET A 50 -11.30 -4.54 -9.06
C MET A 50 -10.96 -4.71 -10.53
N ARG A 51 -10.41 -3.67 -11.18
CA ARG A 51 -9.93 -3.79 -12.56
C ARG A 51 -8.76 -4.76 -12.67
N ILE A 52 -7.79 -4.69 -11.78
CA ILE A 52 -6.62 -5.57 -11.78
C ILE A 52 -7.06 -7.03 -11.65
N TYR A 53 -8.04 -7.32 -10.77
CA TYR A 53 -8.61 -8.68 -10.63
C TYR A 53 -9.32 -9.20 -11.89
N ARG A 54 -9.75 -8.33 -12.81
CA ARG A 54 -10.34 -8.76 -14.09
C ARG A 54 -9.27 -9.17 -15.10
N GLU A 55 -8.03 -8.75 -14.91
CA GLU A 55 -6.94 -8.90 -15.88
C GLU A 55 -5.80 -9.81 -15.37
N LEU A 56 -5.68 -10.05 -14.05
CA LEU A 56 -4.68 -10.94 -13.45
C LEU A 56 -5.31 -12.06 -12.64
N HIS A 57 -4.56 -13.16 -12.52
CA HIS A 57 -4.84 -14.21 -11.55
C HIS A 57 -4.96 -13.63 -10.13
N PRO A 58 -5.98 -13.99 -9.34
CA PRO A 58 -6.26 -13.34 -8.06
C PRO A 58 -5.12 -13.44 -7.05
N ASN A 59 -4.37 -14.55 -7.04
CA ASN A 59 -3.21 -14.69 -6.15
C ASN A 59 -2.09 -13.73 -6.54
N LEU A 60 -1.84 -13.54 -7.84
CA LEU A 60 -0.83 -12.60 -8.33
C LEU A 60 -1.26 -11.16 -8.06
N ALA A 61 -2.53 -10.83 -8.33
CA ALA A 61 -3.09 -9.53 -8.01
C ALA A 61 -2.99 -9.21 -6.51
N ALA A 62 -3.33 -10.16 -5.63
CA ALA A 62 -3.20 -10.00 -4.18
C ALA A 62 -1.74 -9.81 -3.74
N ALA A 63 -0.80 -10.57 -4.29
CA ALA A 63 0.61 -10.43 -3.98
C ALA A 63 1.14 -9.04 -4.36
N VAL A 64 0.94 -8.63 -5.62
CA VAL A 64 1.43 -7.35 -6.13
C VAL A 64 0.75 -6.17 -5.44
N CYS A 65 -0.57 -6.22 -5.28
CA CYS A 65 -1.34 -5.10 -4.73
C CYS A 65 -1.23 -5.04 -3.21
N THR A 66 -1.66 -6.09 -2.51
CA THR A 66 -1.66 -6.11 -1.04
C THR A 66 -0.23 -6.18 -0.50
N GLY A 67 0.58 -7.12 -0.98
CA GLY A 67 1.98 -7.23 -0.56
C GLY A 67 2.81 -6.01 -0.95
N GLY A 68 2.65 -5.52 -2.19
CA GLY A 68 3.34 -4.32 -2.66
C GLY A 68 2.95 -3.08 -1.87
N SER A 69 1.65 -2.88 -1.59
CA SER A 69 1.20 -1.75 -0.77
C SER A 69 1.73 -1.84 0.66
N PHE A 70 1.72 -3.03 1.27
CA PHE A 70 2.30 -3.24 2.60
C PHE A 70 3.79 -2.82 2.63
N LEU A 71 4.59 -3.30 1.67
CA LEU A 71 6.00 -2.94 1.56
C LEU A 71 6.20 -1.44 1.42
N LEU A 72 5.49 -0.81 0.48
CA LEU A 72 5.64 0.62 0.22
C LEU A 72 5.16 1.50 1.39
N ILE A 73 4.11 1.07 2.10
CA ILE A 73 3.63 1.77 3.30
C ILE A 73 4.72 1.76 4.39
N GLN A 74 5.37 0.63 4.66
CA GLN A 74 6.45 0.59 5.66
C GLN A 74 7.58 1.56 5.33
N LEU A 75 8.01 1.59 4.06
CA LEU A 75 9.04 2.52 3.59
C LEU A 75 8.60 3.98 3.68
N ALA A 76 7.36 4.28 3.27
CA ALA A 76 6.80 5.62 3.34
C ALA A 76 6.64 6.09 4.79
N MET A 77 6.25 5.22 5.71
CA MET A 77 6.17 5.54 7.14
C MET A 77 7.55 5.90 7.71
N ALA A 78 8.56 5.08 7.39
CA ALA A 78 9.94 5.34 7.81
C ALA A 78 10.45 6.67 7.26
N ALA A 79 10.16 6.99 6.00
CA ALA A 79 10.57 8.23 5.35
C ALA A 79 9.84 9.48 5.89
N CYS A 80 8.51 9.41 6.07
CA CYS A 80 7.69 10.58 6.41
C CYS A 80 7.59 10.85 7.91
N PHE A 81 7.68 9.82 8.75
CA PHE A 81 7.51 9.94 10.21
C PHE A 81 8.78 9.64 10.99
N THR A 82 9.92 9.47 10.31
CA THR A 82 11.24 9.20 10.92
C THR A 82 11.25 8.00 11.87
N THR A 83 10.28 7.09 11.72
CA THR A 83 10.23 5.84 12.46
C THR A 83 11.20 4.88 11.80
N GLY A 84 12.45 4.83 12.28
CA GLY A 84 13.45 3.90 11.76
C GLY A 84 12.94 2.46 11.76
N LEU A 85 13.29 1.69 10.72
CA LEU A 85 12.98 0.27 10.64
C LEU A 85 14.04 -0.53 11.39
N SER A 86 13.62 -1.37 12.33
CA SER A 86 14.50 -2.31 13.02
C SER A 86 15.02 -3.39 12.07
N PRO A 87 16.12 -4.10 12.41
CA PRO A 87 16.63 -5.19 11.58
C PRO A 87 15.58 -6.27 11.26
N GLY A 88 14.71 -6.62 12.23
CA GLY A 88 13.63 -7.57 12.01
C GLY A 88 12.56 -7.06 11.05
N GLN A 89 12.26 -5.76 11.08
CA GLN A 89 11.32 -5.14 10.13
C GLN A 89 11.90 -5.11 8.70
N TRP A 90 13.20 -4.86 8.56
CA TRP A 90 13.89 -4.99 7.27
C TRP A 90 13.81 -6.40 6.71
N SER A 91 14.03 -7.44 7.53
CA SER A 91 13.84 -8.83 7.11
C SER A 91 12.42 -9.08 6.59
N GLY A 92 11.40 -8.55 7.26
CA GLY A 92 10.01 -8.62 6.80
C GLY A 92 9.79 -7.95 5.43
N VAL A 93 10.41 -6.78 5.21
CA VAL A 93 10.38 -6.07 3.91
C VAL A 93 10.99 -6.93 2.81
N PHE A 94 12.17 -7.51 3.04
CA PHE A 94 12.85 -8.36 2.05
C PHE A 94 12.08 -9.65 1.75
N LEU A 95 11.55 -10.33 2.77
CA LEU A 95 10.76 -11.55 2.59
C LEU A 95 9.47 -11.28 1.82
N THR A 96 8.82 -10.13 2.08
CA THR A 96 7.62 -9.72 1.33
C THR A 96 7.97 -9.47 -0.14
N ALA A 97 9.05 -8.73 -0.41
CA ALA A 97 9.52 -8.49 -1.78
C ALA A 97 9.84 -9.80 -2.53
N ALA A 98 10.54 -10.72 -1.87
CA ALA A 98 10.88 -12.03 -2.43
C ALA A 98 9.63 -12.87 -2.74
N GLY A 99 8.64 -12.89 -1.83
CA GLY A 99 7.38 -13.61 -2.06
C GLY A 99 6.59 -13.06 -3.25
N ILE A 100 6.55 -11.73 -3.41
CA ILE A 100 5.92 -11.08 -4.57
C ILE A 100 6.66 -11.47 -5.85
N ALA A 101 8.00 -11.42 -5.85
CA ALA A 101 8.81 -11.77 -7.01
C ALA A 101 8.62 -13.23 -7.44
N LEU A 102 8.59 -14.17 -6.50
CA LEU A 102 8.35 -15.59 -6.79
C LEU A 102 6.96 -15.81 -7.42
N LEU A 103 5.92 -15.15 -6.92
CA LEU A 103 4.58 -15.24 -7.49
C LEU A 103 4.45 -14.58 -8.86
N ALA A 104 5.23 -13.52 -9.12
CA ALA A 104 5.23 -12.83 -10.41
C ALA A 104 6.00 -13.59 -11.51
N LEU A 105 6.85 -14.54 -11.13
CA LEU A 105 7.63 -15.38 -12.04
C LEU A 105 7.03 -16.79 -12.26
N ALA A 106 5.96 -17.12 -11.53
CA ALA A 106 5.23 -18.39 -11.65
C ALA A 106 4.17 -18.34 -12.76
#